data_AF-A0A9X1QA99-F1
#
_entry.id   AF-A0A9X1QA99-F1
#
_cell.length_a   1.000
_cell.length_b   1.000
_cell.length_c   1.000
_cell.angle_alpha   90.00
_cell.angle_beta   90.00
_cell.angle_gamma   90.00
#
_symmetry.space_group_name_H-M   'P 1'
#
loop_
_entity.id
_entity.type
_entity.pdbx_description
1 polymer ?
#
loop_
_entity_poly.entity_id
_entity_poly.type
_entity_poly.pdbx_seq_one_letter_code
_entity_poly.pdbx_strand_id
1 'polypeptide(L)'
;MAHLELAQKENFLETRQNLENRLIFGSYPDVVQLPTAEEQTDYLKGLVNAYLLKDILMFEQVRYSHKMLQLLQLVAYQVGQEVSFEELSKALQIDRNTVERYLDLFSKVFIIFRIGGYSKNLRKEVTKSSKWYFFDNGIRNGLINNFAPISQRQDIGALWENYLASERVKYNTYTRTFPYTYFWRTYDQQELDWLELKNEQLSAYEFKWNDSKVKFPKAFVEAYPDAKTNWINRDNYTDFLTGVI
;
A
#
# COMPACT_ATOMS: atom_id res chain seq x y z
N MET A 1 6.17 -13.09 -2.41
CA MET A 1 5.07 -14.02 -2.74
C MET A 1 3.75 -13.28 -2.58
N ALA A 2 2.79 -13.58 -3.45
CA ALA A 2 1.42 -13.11 -3.32
C ALA A 2 0.62 -14.05 -2.41
N HIS A 3 -0.48 -13.55 -1.83
CA HIS A 3 -1.41 -14.33 -1.02
C HIS A 3 -1.91 -15.56 -1.76
N LEU A 4 -2.14 -15.47 -3.08
CA LEU A 4 -2.52 -16.61 -3.93
C LEU A 4 -1.48 -17.74 -3.95
N GLU A 5 -0.19 -17.42 -3.80
CA GLU A 5 0.88 -18.42 -3.74
C GLU A 5 0.99 -19.02 -2.33
N LEU A 6 0.81 -18.18 -1.30
CA LEU A 6 0.83 -18.60 0.09
C LEU A 6 -0.37 -19.51 0.40
N ALA A 7 -1.55 -19.21 -0.13
CA ALA A 7 -2.76 -20.00 0.05
C ALA A 7 -2.67 -21.42 -0.57
N GLN A 8 -1.69 -21.67 -1.44
CA GLN A 8 -1.40 -23.03 -1.95
C GLN A 8 -0.54 -23.85 -0.99
N LYS A 9 0.14 -23.18 -0.05
CA LYS A 9 1.09 -23.78 0.90
C LYS A 9 0.57 -23.79 2.33
N GLU A 10 -0.37 -22.91 2.64
CA GLU A 10 -0.92 -22.71 3.98
C GLU A 10 -2.42 -22.98 4.01
N ASN A 11 -2.89 -23.62 5.09
CA ASN A 11 -4.30 -23.72 5.39
C ASN A 11 -4.85 -22.41 6.01
N PHE A 12 -6.17 -22.37 6.22
CA PHE A 12 -6.85 -21.20 6.79
C PHE A 12 -6.30 -20.76 8.16
N LEU A 13 -6.04 -21.72 9.05
CA LEU A 13 -5.53 -21.43 10.39
C LEU A 13 -4.11 -20.85 10.34
N GLU A 14 -3.23 -21.47 9.54
CA GLU A 14 -1.86 -20.99 9.31
C GLU A 14 -1.87 -19.58 8.72
N THR A 15 -2.69 -19.34 7.69
CA THR A 15 -2.86 -18.02 7.08
C THR A 15 -3.28 -16.97 8.09
N ARG A 16 -4.18 -17.31 9.01
CA ARG A 16 -4.64 -16.40 10.07
C ARG A 16 -3.56 -16.16 11.12
N GLN A 17 -2.81 -17.20 11.51
CA GLN A 17 -1.70 -17.09 12.47
C GLN A 17 -0.53 -16.26 11.92
N ASN A 18 -0.24 -16.38 10.62
CA ASN A 18 0.84 -15.67 9.95
C ASN A 18 0.50 -14.21 9.61
N LEU A 19 -0.76 -13.77 9.76
CA LEU A 19 -1.18 -12.44 9.34
C LEU A 19 -0.36 -11.32 10.00
N GLU A 20 -0.17 -11.38 11.31
CA GLU A 20 0.61 -10.36 12.02
C GLU A 20 2.07 -10.36 11.58
N ASN A 21 2.67 -11.54 11.38
CA ASN A 21 4.02 -11.66 10.84
C ASN A 21 4.11 -11.00 9.46
N ARG A 22 3.15 -11.23 8.57
CA ARG A 22 3.10 -10.60 7.23
C ARG A 22 2.94 -9.09 7.28
N LEU A 23 2.19 -8.56 8.25
CA LEU A 23 2.09 -7.11 8.41
C LEU A 23 3.41 -6.47 8.85
N ILE A 24 4.25 -7.18 9.60
CA ILE A 24 5.53 -6.68 10.11
C ILE A 24 6.69 -6.94 9.13
N PHE A 25 6.83 -8.17 8.65
CA PHE A 25 7.97 -8.62 7.85
C PHE A 25 7.65 -8.76 6.37
N GLY A 26 6.38 -8.61 5.97
CA GLY A 26 5.98 -8.74 4.58
C GLY A 26 5.88 -10.19 4.13
N SER A 27 5.96 -10.40 2.82
CA SER A 27 5.77 -11.72 2.20
C SER A 27 6.81 -12.00 1.12
N TYR A 28 7.97 -11.33 1.17
CA TYR A 28 9.09 -11.63 0.27
C TYR A 28 9.47 -13.11 0.37
N PRO A 29 9.74 -13.81 -0.75
CA PRO A 29 9.92 -15.28 -0.75
C PRO A 29 10.97 -15.78 0.23
N ASP A 30 12.09 -15.07 0.36
CA ASP A 30 13.17 -15.45 1.27
C ASP A 30 12.80 -15.13 2.73
N VAL A 31 12.09 -14.03 2.97
CA VAL A 31 11.71 -13.58 4.32
C VAL A 31 10.76 -14.56 5.01
N VAL A 32 9.81 -15.12 4.26
CA VAL A 32 8.84 -16.06 4.84
C VAL A 32 9.43 -17.43 5.17
N GLN A 33 10.64 -17.73 4.66
CA GLN A 33 11.35 -18.98 4.93
C GLN A 33 12.26 -18.87 6.15
N LEU A 34 12.50 -17.66 6.64
CA LEU A 34 13.35 -17.42 7.80
C LEU A 34 12.60 -17.80 9.09
N PRO A 35 13.21 -18.60 9.97
CA PRO A 35 12.51 -19.15 11.13
C PRO A 35 12.32 -18.15 12.27
N THR A 36 13.12 -17.08 12.33
CA THR A 36 13.06 -16.12 13.45
C THR A 36 12.84 -14.68 12.99
N ALA A 37 12.18 -13.89 13.85
CA ALA A 37 11.96 -12.47 13.64
C ALA A 37 13.29 -11.67 13.55
N GLU A 38 14.34 -12.14 14.21
CA GLU A 38 15.68 -11.53 14.16
C GLU A 38 16.29 -11.70 12.76
N GLU A 39 16.28 -12.91 12.21
CA GLU A 39 16.77 -13.16 10.84
C GLU A 39 15.93 -12.42 9.80
N GLN A 40 14.60 -12.38 9.96
CA GLN A 40 13.71 -11.60 9.08
C GLN A 40 14.08 -10.11 9.12
N THR A 41 14.34 -9.57 10.31
CA THR A 41 14.76 -8.17 10.51
C THR A 41 16.09 -7.89 9.81
N ASP A 42 17.10 -8.72 10.03
CA ASP A 42 18.43 -8.54 9.47
C ASP A 42 18.43 -8.68 7.95
N TYR A 43 17.69 -9.66 7.43
CA TYR A 43 17.49 -9.82 6.00
C TYR A 43 16.84 -8.57 5.40
N LEU A 44 15.73 -8.07 5.95
CA LEU A 44 15.03 -6.90 5.41
C LEU A 44 15.87 -5.62 5.50
N LYS A 45 16.64 -5.43 6.57
CA LYS A 45 17.62 -4.33 6.67
C LYS A 45 18.69 -4.44 5.60
N GLY A 46 19.24 -5.64 5.41
CA GLY A 46 20.21 -5.93 4.36
C GLY A 46 19.63 -5.66 2.97
N LEU A 47 18.38 -6.06 2.75
CA LEU A 47 17.64 -5.88 1.50
C LEU A 47 17.44 -4.40 1.18
N VAL A 48 16.94 -3.61 2.13
CA VAL A 48 16.74 -2.17 1.96
C VAL A 48 18.06 -1.47 1.62
N ASN A 49 19.14 -1.82 2.33
CA ASN A 49 20.47 -1.27 2.06
C ASN A 49 20.99 -1.68 0.67
N ALA A 50 20.87 -2.95 0.30
CA ALA A 50 21.36 -3.46 -0.97
C ALA A 50 20.58 -2.92 -2.18
N TYR A 51 19.24 -2.92 -2.12
CA TYR A 51 18.37 -2.48 -3.21
C TYR A 51 18.52 -0.99 -3.51
N LEU A 52 18.58 -0.15 -2.46
CA LEU A 52 18.72 1.29 -2.65
C LEU A 52 20.11 1.70 -3.14
N LEU A 53 21.15 0.97 -2.73
CA LEU A 53 22.53 1.29 -3.10
C LEU A 53 22.95 0.69 -4.44
N LYS A 54 22.41 -0.45 -4.86
CA LYS A 54 22.93 -1.17 -6.03
C LYS A 54 22.14 -0.92 -7.31
N ASP A 55 20.81 -1.06 -7.27
CA ASP A 55 20.02 -1.08 -8.52
C ASP A 55 19.59 0.33 -8.96
N ILE A 56 19.28 1.20 -8.00
CA ILE A 56 18.82 2.57 -8.29
C ILE A 56 19.98 3.49 -8.69
N LEU A 57 21.16 3.31 -8.09
CA LEU A 57 22.36 4.10 -8.42
C LEU A 57 22.98 3.70 -9.77
N MET A 58 22.63 2.54 -10.31
CA MET A 58 23.03 2.13 -11.65
C MET A 58 22.08 2.65 -12.74
N PHE A 59 20.82 2.96 -12.40
CA PHE A 59 19.79 3.34 -13.38
C PHE A 59 19.86 4.82 -13.81
N GLU A 60 20.34 5.71 -12.96
CA GLU A 60 20.66 7.09 -13.32
C GLU A 60 22.01 7.46 -12.68
N GLN A 61 22.76 8.40 -13.25
CA GLN A 61 23.93 9.02 -12.59
C GLN A 61 23.47 9.89 -11.41
N VAL A 62 22.79 9.26 -10.43
CA VAL A 62 22.09 9.91 -9.33
C VAL A 62 23.12 10.60 -8.44
N ARG A 63 23.16 11.93 -8.50
CA ARG A 63 24.03 12.76 -7.66
C ARG A 63 23.65 12.72 -6.17
N TYR A 64 22.45 12.27 -5.81
CA TYR A 64 21.88 12.38 -4.45
C TYR A 64 21.25 11.07 -3.93
N SER A 65 22.03 10.00 -3.83
CA SER A 65 21.59 8.69 -3.30
C SER A 65 20.87 8.77 -1.95
N HIS A 66 21.37 9.61 -1.04
CA HIS A 66 20.79 9.81 0.28
C HIS A 66 19.40 10.45 0.25
N LYS A 67 19.15 11.41 -0.67
CA LYS A 67 17.84 12.09 -0.77
C LYS A 67 16.76 11.14 -1.27
N MET A 68 17.12 10.17 -2.12
CA MET A 68 16.20 9.13 -2.55
C MET A 68 15.75 8.24 -1.39
N LEU A 69 16.69 7.77 -0.57
CA LEU A 69 16.35 7.00 0.63
C LEU A 69 15.46 7.80 1.58
N GLN A 70 15.81 9.07 1.86
CA GLN A 70 14.99 9.93 2.71
C GLN A 70 13.59 10.15 2.13
N LEU A 71 13.46 10.33 0.81
CA LEU A 71 12.16 10.43 0.14
C LEU A 71 11.33 9.18 0.36
N LEU A 72 11.92 8.01 0.14
CA LEU A 72 11.21 6.74 0.31
C LEU A 72 10.82 6.49 1.78
N GLN A 73 11.64 6.92 2.74
CA GLN A 73 11.30 6.92 4.16
C GLN A 73 10.12 7.86 4.48
N LEU A 74 10.09 9.07 3.93
CA LEU A 74 8.94 9.98 4.10
C LEU A 74 7.66 9.35 3.56
N VAL A 75 7.72 8.72 2.38
CA VAL A 75 6.58 7.98 1.82
C VAL A 75 6.19 6.78 2.69
N ALA A 76 7.16 6.09 3.30
CA ALA A 76 6.88 5.00 4.25
C ALA A 76 6.11 5.48 5.49
N TYR A 77 6.42 6.66 6.01
CA TYR A 77 5.64 7.27 7.10
C TYR A 77 4.25 7.74 6.68
N GLN A 78 4.07 8.10 5.40
CA GLN A 78 2.82 8.60 4.82
C GLN A 78 2.07 7.53 3.98
N VAL A 79 2.36 6.24 4.19
CA VAL A 79 1.77 5.17 3.39
C VAL A 79 0.24 5.18 3.51
N GLY A 80 -0.45 5.09 2.36
CA GLY A 80 -1.91 5.19 2.30
C GLY A 80 -2.50 6.57 2.61
N GLN A 81 -1.66 7.58 2.82
CA GLN A 81 -2.09 8.97 2.96
C GLN A 81 -1.86 9.74 1.66
N GLU A 82 -2.56 10.87 1.50
CA GLU A 82 -2.32 11.77 0.38
C GLU A 82 -0.91 12.38 0.50
N VAL A 83 -0.12 12.24 -0.56
CA VAL A 83 1.25 12.76 -0.61
C VAL A 83 1.29 14.04 -1.44
N SER A 84 1.85 15.10 -0.87
CA SER A 84 2.10 16.38 -1.53
C SER A 84 3.54 16.48 -2.03
N PHE A 85 3.73 16.63 -3.34
CA PHE A 85 5.08 16.77 -3.92
C PHE A 85 5.76 18.06 -3.48
N GLU A 86 5.00 19.14 -3.25
CA GLU A 86 5.50 20.38 -2.66
C GLU A 86 6.01 20.18 -1.23
N GLU A 87 5.29 19.41 -0.41
CA GLU A 87 5.68 19.13 0.96
C GLU A 87 6.99 18.33 1.00
N LEU A 88 7.06 17.25 0.21
CA LEU A 88 8.25 16.42 0.09
C LEU A 88 9.45 17.20 -0.47
N SER A 89 9.22 18.04 -1.48
CA SER A 89 10.24 18.92 -2.07
C SER A 89 10.83 19.86 -1.02
N LYS A 90 9.98 20.50 -0.20
CA LYS A 90 10.43 21.38 0.89
C LYS A 90 11.17 20.62 1.98
N ALA A 91 10.65 19.47 2.42
CA ALA A 91 11.26 18.65 3.46
C ALA A 91 12.65 18.15 3.05
N LEU A 92 12.81 17.78 1.78
CA LEU A 92 14.06 17.23 1.25
C LEU A 92 15.00 18.30 0.65
N GLN A 93 14.54 19.53 0.47
CA GLN A 93 15.29 20.61 -0.19
C GLN A 93 15.77 20.22 -1.60
N ILE A 94 14.89 19.60 -2.38
CA ILE A 94 15.11 19.25 -3.79
C ILE A 94 13.94 19.78 -4.62
N ASP A 95 14.12 19.96 -5.92
CA ASP A 95 13.04 20.44 -6.78
C ASP A 95 11.90 19.42 -6.90
N ARG A 96 10.67 19.93 -7.12
CA ARG A 96 9.46 19.12 -7.24
C ARG A 96 9.58 18.07 -8.37
N ASN A 97 10.17 18.42 -9.51
CA ASN A 97 10.31 17.48 -10.63
C ASN A 97 11.24 16.31 -10.29
N THR A 98 12.27 16.55 -9.47
CA THR A 98 13.14 15.48 -8.95
C THR A 98 12.41 14.57 -7.97
N VAL A 99 11.53 15.09 -7.11
CA VAL A 99 10.65 14.25 -6.28
C VAL A 99 9.78 13.36 -7.16
N GLU A 100 9.10 13.93 -8.15
CA GLU A 100 8.25 13.19 -9.08
C GLU A 100 9.05 12.10 -9.83
N ARG A 101 10.24 12.44 -10.34
CA ARG A 101 11.13 11.50 -11.02
C ARG A 101 11.54 10.33 -10.12
N TYR A 102 11.89 10.60 -8.86
CA TYR A 102 12.29 9.55 -7.93
C TYR A 102 11.12 8.64 -7.55
N LEU A 103 9.93 9.18 -7.32
CA LEU A 103 8.73 8.36 -7.06
C LEU A 103 8.36 7.49 -8.26
N ASP A 104 8.44 8.03 -9.48
CA ASP A 104 8.24 7.27 -10.72
C ASP A 104 9.28 6.14 -10.86
N LEU A 105 10.56 6.42 -10.56
CA LEU A 105 11.61 5.40 -10.58
C LEU A 105 11.33 4.28 -9.58
N PHE A 106 10.98 4.60 -8.33
CA PHE A 106 10.60 3.59 -7.33
C PHE A 106 9.40 2.75 -7.76
N SER A 107 8.46 3.33 -8.51
CA SER A 107 7.36 2.58 -9.10
C SER A 107 7.76 1.64 -10.22
N LYS A 108 8.65 2.07 -11.11
CA LYS A 108 9.14 1.24 -12.21
C LYS A 108 9.94 0.03 -11.72
N VAL A 109 10.58 0.13 -10.56
CA VAL A 109 11.30 -1.00 -9.92
C VAL A 109 10.46 -1.77 -8.90
N PHE A 110 9.14 -1.58 -8.89
CA PHE A 110 8.20 -2.32 -8.04
C PHE A 110 8.44 -2.20 -6.53
N ILE A 111 8.93 -1.04 -6.06
CA ILE A 111 9.02 -0.76 -4.62
C ILE A 111 7.71 -0.16 -4.10
N ILE A 112 7.20 0.85 -4.82
CA ILE A 112 5.93 1.52 -4.51
C ILE A 112 5.00 1.56 -5.70
N PHE A 113 3.71 1.77 -5.48
CA PHE A 113 2.75 2.07 -6.53
C PHE A 113 1.83 3.21 -6.10
N ARG A 114 1.29 3.90 -7.09
CA ARG A 114 0.45 5.09 -6.94
C ARG A 114 -1.00 4.75 -7.26
N ILE A 115 -1.93 5.30 -6.48
CA ILE A 115 -3.34 5.40 -6.87
C ILE A 115 -3.80 6.87 -6.87
N GLY A 116 -4.65 7.21 -7.83
CA GLY A 116 -5.23 8.55 -7.97
C GLY A 116 -6.61 8.67 -7.33
N GLY A 117 -7.10 9.91 -7.19
CA GLY A 117 -8.46 10.16 -6.70
C GLY A 117 -9.50 9.94 -7.80
N TYR A 118 -10.61 9.28 -7.45
CA TYR A 118 -11.76 9.09 -8.33
C TYR A 118 -12.73 10.26 -8.22
N SER A 119 -13.30 10.68 -9.35
CA SER A 119 -14.35 11.70 -9.36
C SER A 119 -15.26 11.61 -10.58
N LYS A 120 -16.56 11.80 -10.34
CA LYS A 120 -17.55 12.19 -11.37
C LYS A 120 -17.80 13.70 -11.37
N ASN A 121 -17.56 14.39 -10.24
CA ASN A 121 -17.75 15.83 -10.11
C ASN A 121 -16.55 16.52 -9.47
N LEU A 122 -15.69 17.08 -10.33
CA LEU A 122 -14.46 17.78 -9.95
C LEU A 122 -14.67 18.99 -9.03
N ARG A 123 -15.89 19.50 -8.87
CA ARG A 123 -16.16 20.63 -7.94
C ARG A 123 -16.31 20.18 -6.49
N LYS A 124 -16.61 18.90 -6.25
CA LYS A 124 -16.88 18.36 -4.90
C LYS A 124 -15.82 17.37 -4.41
N GLU A 125 -15.06 16.80 -5.34
CA GLU A 125 -14.18 15.65 -5.09
C GLU A 125 -12.73 15.95 -5.49
N VAL A 126 -11.79 15.34 -4.77
CA VAL A 126 -10.36 15.57 -4.94
C VAL A 126 -9.79 14.56 -5.93
N THR A 127 -9.14 15.04 -7.00
CA THR A 127 -8.51 14.19 -8.03
C THR A 127 -7.02 14.44 -8.24
N LYS A 128 -6.51 15.59 -7.78
CA LYS A 128 -5.10 16.00 -8.02
C LYS A 128 -4.11 15.36 -7.07
N SER A 129 -4.56 14.86 -5.93
CA SER A 129 -3.73 14.17 -4.95
C SER A 129 -3.59 12.69 -5.29
N SER A 130 -2.65 12.03 -4.63
CA SER A 130 -2.40 10.61 -4.83
C SER A 130 -1.96 9.96 -3.54
N LYS A 131 -2.40 8.72 -3.36
CA LYS A 131 -1.89 7.84 -2.31
C LYS A 131 -0.79 6.97 -2.90
N TRP A 132 0.21 6.68 -2.08
CA TRP A 132 1.31 5.79 -2.42
C TRP A 132 1.37 4.63 -1.43
N TYR A 133 1.63 3.45 -1.98
CA TYR A 133 1.70 2.18 -1.26
C TYR A 133 2.98 1.45 -1.60
N PHE A 134 3.44 0.60 -0.69
CA PHE A 134 4.54 -0.33 -0.92
C PHE A 134 3.99 -1.65 -1.41
N PHE A 135 4.69 -2.29 -2.35
CA PHE A 135 4.34 -3.65 -2.79
C PHE A 135 4.51 -4.70 -1.67
N ASP A 136 5.22 -4.36 -0.60
CA ASP A 136 5.47 -5.25 0.53
C ASP A 136 5.72 -4.46 1.84
N ASN A 137 5.01 -4.82 2.92
CA ASN A 137 5.16 -4.17 4.22
C ASN A 137 6.56 -4.35 4.84
N GLY A 138 7.25 -5.45 4.54
CA GLY A 138 8.60 -5.72 5.04
C GLY A 138 9.61 -4.68 4.55
N ILE A 139 9.54 -4.30 3.28
CA ILE A 139 10.36 -3.22 2.71
C ILE A 139 10.04 -1.89 3.42
N ARG A 140 8.76 -1.56 3.52
CA ARG A 140 8.29 -0.35 4.21
C ARG A 140 8.81 -0.27 5.64
N ASN A 141 8.68 -1.35 6.39
CA ASN A 141 9.09 -1.42 7.80
C ASN A 141 10.61 -1.45 7.98
N GLY A 142 11.34 -2.06 7.03
CA GLY A 142 12.79 -2.00 6.98
C GLY A 142 13.32 -0.59 6.75
N LEU A 143 12.67 0.20 5.89
CA LEU A 143 13.05 1.61 5.63
C LEU A 143 12.97 2.50 6.87
N ILE A 144 11.94 2.29 7.70
CA ILE A 144 11.75 3.06 8.94
C ILE A 144 12.30 2.35 10.18
N ASN A 145 12.96 1.20 9.99
CA ASN A 145 13.51 0.35 11.05
C ASN A 145 12.51 0.07 12.19
N ASN A 146 11.26 -0.27 11.83
CA ASN A 146 10.22 -0.56 12.82
C ASN A 146 9.64 -1.96 12.58
N PHE A 147 10.15 -2.91 13.35
CA PHE A 147 9.69 -4.30 13.41
C PHE A 147 9.02 -4.65 14.74
N ALA A 148 8.55 -3.63 15.47
CA ALA A 148 7.87 -3.86 16.73
C ALA A 148 6.63 -4.75 16.52
N PRO A 149 6.29 -5.64 17.48
CA PRO A 149 5.09 -6.46 17.43
C PRO A 149 3.84 -5.60 17.19
N ILE A 150 2.82 -6.15 16.51
CA ILE A 150 1.59 -5.43 16.15
C ILE A 150 0.95 -4.74 17.35
N SER A 151 0.98 -5.35 18.54
CA SER A 151 0.45 -4.77 19.78
C SER A 151 1.11 -3.46 20.23
N GLN A 152 2.31 -3.15 19.73
CA GLN A 152 3.08 -1.94 20.05
C GLN A 152 3.09 -0.94 18.88
N ARG A 153 2.45 -1.27 17.75
CA ARG A 153 2.39 -0.42 16.58
C ARG A 153 1.29 0.62 16.71
N GLN A 154 1.62 1.87 16.40
CA GLN A 154 0.65 2.97 16.34
C GLN A 154 0.03 3.11 14.93
N ASP A 155 0.65 2.50 13.93
CA ASP A 155 0.32 2.61 12.51
C ASP A 155 -0.34 1.34 11.94
N ILE A 156 -1.00 0.53 12.78
CA ILE A 156 -1.62 -0.75 12.37
C ILE A 156 -2.61 -0.54 11.22
N GLY A 157 -3.40 0.54 11.25
CA GLY A 157 -4.34 0.87 10.16
C GLY A 157 -3.63 1.05 8.82
N ALA A 158 -2.52 1.77 8.81
CA ALA A 158 -1.73 2.01 7.60
C ALA A 158 -1.03 0.73 7.10
N LEU A 159 -0.52 -0.12 8.01
CA LEU A 159 0.01 -1.44 7.65
C LEU A 159 -1.05 -2.33 7.02
N TRP A 160 -2.25 -2.33 7.60
CA TRP A 160 -3.38 -3.12 7.13
C TRP A 160 -3.82 -2.69 5.73
N GLU A 161 -4.04 -1.39 5.55
CA GLU A 161 -4.41 -0.81 4.26
C GLU A 161 -3.34 -1.10 3.19
N ASN A 162 -2.06 -0.91 3.50
CA ASN A 162 -0.98 -1.19 2.56
C ASN A 162 -0.91 -2.68 2.17
N TYR A 163 -1.10 -3.58 3.15
CA TYR A 163 -1.14 -5.02 2.90
C TYR A 163 -2.29 -5.39 1.96
N LEU A 164 -3.52 -4.91 2.23
CA LEU A 164 -4.67 -5.19 1.38
C LEU A 164 -4.51 -4.61 -0.03
N ALA A 165 -4.04 -3.36 -0.14
CA ALA A 165 -3.81 -2.72 -1.42
C ALA A 165 -2.78 -3.49 -2.26
N SER A 166 -1.64 -3.83 -1.67
CA SER A 166 -0.56 -4.54 -2.38
C SER A 166 -0.96 -5.96 -2.78
N GLU A 167 -1.63 -6.71 -1.89
CA GLU A 167 -2.11 -8.06 -2.20
C GLU A 167 -3.23 -8.06 -3.24
N ARG A 168 -4.11 -7.04 -3.24
CA ARG A 168 -5.14 -6.90 -4.28
C ARG A 168 -4.53 -6.58 -5.65
N VAL A 169 -3.50 -5.73 -5.71
CA VAL A 169 -2.75 -5.48 -6.95
C VAL A 169 -2.09 -6.77 -7.46
N LYS A 170 -1.49 -7.57 -6.58
CA LYS A 170 -0.93 -8.88 -6.94
C LYS A 170 -2.01 -9.83 -7.46
N TYR A 171 -3.14 -9.94 -6.76
CA TYR A 171 -4.30 -10.73 -7.20
C TYR A 171 -4.77 -10.33 -8.61
N ASN A 172 -4.97 -9.03 -8.85
CA ASN A 172 -5.41 -8.51 -10.14
C ASN A 172 -4.41 -8.82 -11.27
N THR A 173 -3.11 -8.84 -10.94
CA THR A 173 -2.02 -9.20 -11.87
C THR A 173 -2.03 -10.69 -12.20
N TYR A 174 -2.13 -11.56 -11.19
CA TYR A 174 -2.18 -13.02 -11.37
C TYR A 174 -3.41 -13.47 -12.15
N THR A 175 -4.56 -12.82 -11.92
CA THR A 175 -5.83 -13.16 -12.58
C THR A 175 -6.07 -12.42 -13.89
N ARG A 176 -5.18 -11.48 -14.26
CA ARG A 176 -5.30 -10.64 -15.47
C ARG A 176 -6.61 -9.85 -15.54
N THR A 177 -7.12 -9.41 -14.40
CA THR A 177 -8.42 -8.71 -14.31
C THR A 177 -8.33 -7.19 -14.34
N PHE A 178 -7.13 -6.63 -14.15
CA PHE A 178 -6.71 -5.23 -14.33
C PHE A 178 -7.83 -4.16 -14.20
N PRO A 179 -8.53 -4.04 -13.06
CA PRO A 179 -9.47 -2.95 -12.82
C PRO A 179 -8.73 -1.62 -12.77
N TYR A 180 -9.43 -0.52 -13.06
CA TYR A 180 -8.90 0.80 -12.71
C TYR A 180 -9.05 1.02 -11.21
N THR A 181 -7.95 1.37 -10.55
CA THR A 181 -7.88 1.51 -9.10
C THR A 181 -7.74 2.96 -8.68
N TYR A 182 -8.49 3.36 -7.66
CA TYR A 182 -8.52 4.73 -7.13
C TYR A 182 -8.73 4.75 -5.62
N PHE A 183 -8.64 5.93 -5.01
CA PHE A 183 -9.29 6.24 -3.73
C PHE A 183 -10.40 7.27 -3.96
N TRP A 184 -11.25 7.54 -2.97
CA TRP A 184 -12.24 8.61 -3.07
C TRP A 184 -12.11 9.57 -1.90
N ARG A 185 -12.22 10.89 -2.18
CA ARG A 185 -12.20 11.93 -1.16
C ARG A 185 -12.98 13.17 -1.58
N THR A 186 -13.63 13.81 -0.62
CA THR A 186 -14.29 15.11 -0.78
C THR A 186 -13.47 16.25 -0.17
N TYR A 187 -13.73 17.49 -0.58
CA TYR A 187 -13.12 18.66 0.05
C TYR A 187 -13.45 18.77 1.56
N ASP A 188 -14.59 18.24 1.98
CA ASP A 188 -15.02 18.12 3.38
C ASP A 188 -14.38 16.94 4.13
N GLN A 189 -13.30 16.38 3.57
CA GLN A 189 -12.46 15.32 4.17
C GLN A 189 -13.17 13.99 4.44
N GLN A 190 -14.32 13.72 3.81
CA GLN A 190 -14.86 12.35 3.75
C GLN A 190 -14.02 11.54 2.76
N GLU A 191 -13.64 10.32 3.12
CA GLU A 191 -12.77 9.46 2.30
C GLU A 191 -13.25 8.00 2.26
N LEU A 192 -12.76 7.28 1.24
CA LEU A 192 -12.78 5.83 1.13
C LEU A 192 -11.42 5.35 0.64
N ASP A 193 -10.92 4.27 1.23
CA ASP A 193 -9.54 3.82 1.05
C ASP A 193 -9.24 3.30 -0.37
N TRP A 194 -10.14 2.49 -0.92
CA TRP A 194 -9.88 1.77 -2.17
C TRP A 194 -11.13 1.62 -3.03
N LEU A 195 -11.02 1.97 -4.31
CA LEU A 195 -12.07 1.84 -5.32
C LEU A 195 -11.53 1.03 -6.50
N GLU A 196 -12.38 0.17 -7.05
CA GLU A 196 -12.12 -0.56 -8.29
C GLU A 196 -13.25 -0.32 -9.29
N LEU A 197 -12.89 0.15 -10.48
CA LEU A 197 -13.79 0.31 -11.61
C LEU A 197 -13.48 -0.75 -12.67
N LYS A 198 -14.43 -1.67 -12.89
CA LYS A 198 -14.31 -2.76 -13.86
C LYS A 198 -15.63 -2.93 -14.60
N ASN A 199 -15.60 -2.90 -15.93
CA ASN A 199 -16.79 -3.03 -16.78
C ASN A 199 -17.94 -2.10 -16.33
N GLU A 200 -17.62 -0.82 -16.09
CA GLU A 200 -18.55 0.21 -15.60
C GLU A 200 -19.11 -0.01 -14.18
N GLN A 201 -18.84 -1.15 -13.56
CA GLN A 201 -19.18 -1.39 -12.16
C GLN A 201 -18.11 -0.80 -11.25
N LEU A 202 -18.54 0.13 -10.38
CA LEU A 202 -17.71 0.65 -9.30
C LEU A 202 -17.91 -0.21 -8.04
N SER A 203 -16.81 -0.64 -7.44
CA SER A 203 -16.77 -1.22 -6.11
C SER A 203 -15.91 -0.33 -5.21
N ALA A 204 -16.37 -0.07 -4.00
CA ALA A 204 -15.70 0.74 -3.00
C ALA A 204 -15.47 -0.06 -1.73
N TYR A 205 -14.28 0.10 -1.18
CA TYR A 205 -13.76 -0.68 -0.07
C TYR A 205 -13.21 0.25 1.00
N GLU A 206 -13.61 0.00 2.24
CA GLU A 206 -13.04 0.62 3.44
C GLU A 206 -12.24 -0.41 4.21
N PHE A 207 -11.02 -0.09 4.62
CA PHE A 207 -10.15 -1.02 5.32
C PHE A 207 -10.16 -0.74 6.83
N LYS A 208 -10.51 -1.76 7.63
CA LYS A 208 -10.53 -1.66 9.09
C LYS A 208 -9.87 -2.88 9.71
N TRP A 209 -8.81 -2.68 10.48
CA TRP A 209 -8.13 -3.77 11.20
C TRP A 209 -9.06 -4.50 12.19
N ASN A 210 -9.96 -3.76 12.83
CA ASN A 210 -10.94 -4.29 13.77
C ASN A 210 -12.30 -4.51 13.09
N ASP A 211 -13.17 -5.32 13.71
CA ASP A 211 -14.53 -5.60 13.22
C ASP A 211 -15.52 -4.44 13.48
N SER A 212 -15.04 -3.20 13.37
CA SER A 212 -15.89 -2.04 13.51
C SER A 212 -16.72 -1.84 12.25
N LYS A 213 -18.05 -1.91 12.40
CA LYS A 213 -18.97 -1.66 11.30
C LYS A 213 -18.72 -0.29 10.67
N VAL A 214 -18.52 -0.25 9.37
CA VAL A 214 -18.33 0.98 8.61
C VAL A 214 -19.68 1.52 8.14
N LYS A 215 -19.89 2.82 8.37
CA LYS A 215 -20.96 3.57 7.72
C LYS A 215 -20.36 4.35 6.56
N PHE A 216 -20.70 3.98 5.34
CA PHE A 216 -20.21 4.66 4.16
C PHE A 216 -20.70 6.12 4.11
N PRO A 217 -19.87 7.06 3.63
CA PRO A 217 -20.23 8.46 3.56
C PRO A 217 -21.48 8.69 2.70
N LYS A 218 -22.45 9.45 3.20
CA LYS A 218 -23.71 9.73 2.47
C LYS A 218 -23.44 10.35 1.10
N ALA A 219 -22.48 11.27 1.04
CA ALA A 219 -22.09 11.92 -0.20
C ALA A 219 -21.59 10.92 -1.26
N PHE A 220 -20.92 9.84 -0.85
CA PHE A 220 -20.50 8.78 -1.75
C PHE A 220 -21.72 7.99 -2.26
N VAL A 221 -22.57 7.50 -1.35
CA VAL A 221 -23.73 6.68 -1.72
C VAL A 221 -24.69 7.43 -2.63
N GLU A 222 -24.89 8.73 -2.41
CA GLU A 222 -25.73 9.59 -3.25
C GLU A 222 -25.10 9.88 -4.63
N ALA A 223 -23.77 10.05 -4.69
CA ALA A 223 -23.06 10.30 -5.96
C ALA A 223 -22.86 9.03 -6.80
N TYR A 224 -22.81 7.87 -6.15
CA TYR A 224 -22.56 6.56 -6.75
C TYR A 224 -23.57 5.51 -6.26
N PRO A 225 -24.87 5.66 -6.58
CA PRO A 225 -25.92 4.78 -6.06
C PRO A 225 -25.77 3.31 -6.47
N ASP A 226 -25.16 3.06 -7.62
CA ASP A 226 -24.93 1.71 -8.16
C ASP A 226 -23.59 1.10 -7.70
N ALA A 227 -22.80 1.82 -6.88
CA ALA A 227 -21.54 1.30 -6.39
C ALA A 227 -21.75 0.21 -5.33
N LYS A 228 -21.01 -0.89 -5.45
CA LYS A 228 -20.95 -1.92 -4.41
C LYS A 228 -20.04 -1.42 -3.29
N THR A 229 -20.47 -1.51 -2.04
CA THR A 229 -19.69 -1.06 -0.88
C THR A 229 -19.39 -2.23 0.06
N ASN A 230 -18.11 -2.45 0.38
CA ASN A 230 -17.68 -3.50 1.31
C ASN A 230 -16.66 -2.93 2.30
N TRP A 231 -16.65 -3.38 3.55
CA TRP A 231 -15.53 -3.08 4.46
C TRP A 231 -14.74 -4.34 4.72
N ILE A 232 -13.42 -4.21 4.73
CA ILE A 232 -12.49 -5.34 4.80
C ILE A 232 -11.80 -5.32 6.16
N ASN A 233 -11.94 -6.43 6.89
CA ASN A 233 -11.39 -6.66 8.22
C ASN A 233 -10.66 -8.01 8.30
N ARG A 234 -10.11 -8.34 9.47
CA ARG A 234 -9.36 -9.58 9.69
C ARG A 234 -10.14 -10.87 9.44
N ASP A 235 -11.47 -10.81 9.43
CA ASP A 235 -12.32 -11.99 9.29
C ASP A 235 -12.74 -12.24 7.84
N ASN A 236 -12.77 -11.20 6.98
CA ASN A 236 -13.16 -11.33 5.57
C ASN A 236 -12.07 -10.96 4.54
N TYR A 237 -10.87 -10.58 4.97
CA TYR A 237 -9.85 -10.10 4.04
C TYR A 237 -9.43 -11.11 2.98
N THR A 238 -9.42 -12.40 3.30
CA THR A 238 -9.06 -13.45 2.33
C THR A 238 -10.03 -13.48 1.15
N ASP A 239 -11.30 -13.18 1.38
CA ASP A 239 -12.32 -13.11 0.34
C ASP A 239 -12.04 -11.95 -0.63
N PHE A 240 -11.60 -10.81 -0.08
CA PHE A 240 -11.10 -9.69 -0.88
C PHE A 240 -9.78 -10.03 -1.60
N LEU A 241 -8.85 -10.76 -0.98
CA LEU A 241 -7.58 -11.13 -1.61
C LEU A 241 -7.71 -12.27 -2.65
N THR A 242 -8.87 -12.91 -2.74
CA THR A 242 -9.16 -13.99 -3.70
C THR A 242 -10.25 -13.63 -4.70
N GLY A 243 -10.81 -12.42 -4.62
CA GLY A 243 -11.81 -11.90 -5.55
C GLY A 243 -13.22 -12.45 -5.36
N VAL A 244 -13.50 -13.03 -4.18
CA VAL A 244 -14.87 -13.33 -3.75
C VAL A 244 -15.64 -12.03 -3.48
N ILE A 245 -14.93 -10.99 -3.00
CA ILE A 245 -15.45 -9.64 -2.72
C ILE A 245 -14.64 -8.58 -3.49
#